data_AF-A0A6P0NBM3-F1
#
_entry.id   AF-A0A6P0NBM3-F1
#
_cell.length_a   1.000
_cell.length_b   1.000
_cell.length_c   1.000
_cell.angle_alpha   90.00
_cell.angle_beta   90.00
_cell.angle_gamma   90.00
#
_symmetry.space_group_name_H-M   'P 1'
#
loop_
_entity.id
_entity.type
_entity.pdbx_description
1 polymer ?
#
loop_
_entity_poly.entity_id
_entity_poly.type
_entity_poly.pdbx_seq_one_letter_code
_entity_poly.pdbx_strand_id
1 'polypeptide(L)'
;MLRRWWGRHGVAIMLGSLTLIAAWLLRRTQGATIFEIYQLITRPFQSLPAKEENLSNARTLELQQQVEELKTQNQKLKELLGYNKTQKKLRIVAPVVGRSADNWWQEIILGRGSEAGIKKGFVVMAPGGVVGRVVSVTPHTSRALLISDPTSKVGAITTKPF
;
A
#
# COMPACT_ATOMS: atom_id res chain seq x y z
N MET A 1 -29.08 82.25 15.78
CA MET A 1 -29.80 81.44 14.75
C MET A 1 -29.38 79.96 14.68
N LEU A 2 -28.49 79.43 15.54
CA LEU A 2 -27.99 78.04 15.42
C LEU A 2 -28.86 76.95 16.08
N ARG A 3 -29.91 77.31 16.83
CA ARG A 3 -30.68 76.35 17.64
C ARG A 3 -31.81 75.60 16.89
N ARG A 4 -32.22 76.09 15.71
CA ARG A 4 -33.28 75.46 14.87
C ARG A 4 -32.76 74.37 13.93
N TRP A 5 -31.46 74.34 13.66
CA TRP A 5 -30.86 73.40 12.70
C TRP A 5 -30.75 71.97 13.25
N TRP A 6 -30.52 71.84 14.57
CA TRP A 6 -30.40 70.56 15.28
C TRP A 6 -31.69 69.73 15.29
N GLY A 7 -32.87 70.35 15.22
CA GLY A 7 -34.16 69.64 15.31
C GLY A 7 -34.50 68.77 14.10
N ARG A 8 -33.94 69.07 12.92
CA ARG A 8 -34.22 68.33 11.66
C ARG A 8 -33.07 67.41 11.23
N HIS A 9 -31.84 67.68 11.68
CA HIS A 9 -30.64 66.91 11.31
C HIS A 9 -30.07 66.05 12.44
N GLY A 10 -30.60 66.15 13.67
CA GLY A 10 -30.09 65.39 14.82
C GLY A 10 -30.16 63.87 14.65
N VAL A 11 -31.26 63.35 14.08
CA VAL A 11 -31.42 61.90 13.82
C VAL A 11 -30.45 61.42 12.74
N ALA A 12 -30.23 62.22 11.70
CA ALA A 12 -29.28 61.90 10.63
C ALA A 12 -27.83 61.87 11.14
N ILE A 13 -27.46 62.79 12.04
CA ILE A 13 -26.13 62.81 12.66
C ILE A 13 -25.96 61.62 13.61
N MET A 14 -26.99 61.21 14.35
CA MET A 14 -26.94 60.01 15.17
C MET A 14 -26.74 58.73 14.34
N LEU A 15 -27.53 58.53 13.27
CA LEU A 15 -27.37 57.38 12.36
C LEU A 15 -26.01 57.38 11.65
N GLY A 16 -25.54 58.56 11.20
CA GLY A 16 -24.22 58.72 10.62
C GLY A 16 -23.10 58.38 11.61
N SER A 17 -23.23 58.81 12.87
CA SER A 17 -22.27 58.47 13.93
C SER A 17 -22.30 56.98 14.27
N LEU A 18 -23.48 56.35 14.27
CA LEU A 18 -23.64 54.92 14.57
C LEU A 18 -22.98 54.05 13.49
N THR A 19 -23.19 54.41 12.21
CA THR A 19 -22.58 53.72 11.07
C THR A 19 -21.06 53.94 11.03
N LEU A 20 -20.59 55.16 11.32
CA LEU A 20 -19.16 55.47 11.44
C LEU A 20 -18.51 54.76 12.63
N ILE A 21 -19.18 54.68 13.79
CA ILE A 21 -18.70 53.97 14.98
C ILE A 21 -18.66 52.46 14.70
N ALA A 22 -19.69 51.89 14.09
CA ALA A 22 -19.70 50.49 13.70
C ALA A 22 -18.58 50.17 12.70
N ALA A 23 -18.37 51.02 11.70
CA ALA A 23 -17.27 50.89 10.74
C ALA A 23 -15.88 51.08 11.39
N TRP A 24 -15.75 52.01 12.33
CA TRP A 24 -14.51 52.24 13.09
C TRP A 24 -14.20 51.06 14.02
N LEU A 25 -15.25 50.47 14.63
CA LEU A 25 -15.14 49.27 15.46
C LEU A 25 -14.69 48.07 14.63
N LEU A 26 -15.30 47.87 13.45
CA LEU A 26 -14.90 46.83 12.49
C LEU A 26 -13.44 46.97 12.05
N ARG A 27 -12.94 48.20 11.91
CA ARG A 27 -11.55 48.44 11.50
C ARG A 27 -10.55 48.28 12.66
N ARG A 28 -10.96 48.51 13.91
CA ARG A 28 -10.10 48.42 15.11
C ARG A 28 -9.91 46.98 15.57
N THR A 29 -10.90 46.11 15.37
CA THR A 29 -10.78 44.68 15.68
C THR A 29 -10.45 43.93 14.38
N GLN A 30 -9.23 43.42 14.25
CA GLN A 30 -8.72 42.68 13.08
C GLN A 30 -9.51 41.38 12.80
N GLY A 31 -10.79 41.45 12.40
CA GLY A 31 -11.62 40.31 11.98
C GLY A 31 -11.88 39.21 13.02
N ALA A 32 -11.27 39.27 14.21
CA ALA A 32 -11.34 38.20 15.22
C ALA A 32 -12.76 37.96 15.74
N THR A 33 -13.55 39.01 15.93
CA THR A 33 -14.94 38.93 16.38
C THR A 33 -15.86 38.28 15.34
N ILE A 34 -15.61 38.57 14.06
CA ILE A 34 -16.30 37.93 12.95
C ILE A 34 -15.95 36.45 12.94
N PHE A 35 -14.67 36.11 13.08
CA PHE A 35 -14.21 34.73 13.13
C PHE A 35 -14.86 33.93 14.27
N GLU A 36 -15.00 34.51 15.47
CA GLU A 36 -15.68 33.87 16.61
C GLU A 36 -17.17 33.59 16.35
N ILE A 37 -17.90 34.53 15.74
CA ILE A 37 -19.32 34.38 15.40
C ILE A 37 -19.49 33.33 14.29
N TYR A 38 -18.62 33.36 13.28
CA TYR A 38 -18.60 32.35 12.23
C TYR A 38 -18.32 30.95 12.80
N GLN A 39 -17.42 30.83 13.77
CA GLN A 39 -17.19 29.55 14.46
C GLN A 39 -18.42 29.10 15.26
N LEU A 40 -19.10 30.00 15.98
CA LEU A 40 -20.26 29.63 16.80
C LEU A 40 -21.41 29.07 15.97
N ILE A 41 -21.67 29.67 14.80
CA ILE A 41 -22.75 29.27 13.88
C ILE A 41 -22.38 27.98 13.12
N THR A 42 -21.11 27.75 12.82
CA THR A 42 -20.65 26.60 12.02
C THR A 42 -20.37 25.35 12.88
N ARG A 43 -20.18 25.49 14.20
CA ARG A 43 -19.96 24.38 15.17
C ARG A 43 -20.96 23.22 15.10
N PRO A 44 -22.29 23.43 14.98
CA PRO A 44 -23.23 22.31 14.86
C PRO A 44 -23.21 21.63 13.48
N PHE A 45 -22.52 22.21 12.48
CA PHE A 45 -22.49 21.72 11.09
C PHE A 45 -21.14 21.14 10.64
N GLN A 46 -20.05 21.39 11.41
CA GLN A 46 -18.73 20.76 11.22
C GLN A 46 -18.74 19.32 11.75
N SER A 47 -19.36 18.44 10.98
CA SER A 47 -19.07 17.00 10.83
C SER A 47 -18.47 16.27 12.03
N LEU A 48 -19.23 15.33 12.62
CA LEU A 48 -18.81 14.32 13.62
C LEU A 48 -17.61 13.49 13.13
N PRO A 49 -16.34 13.88 13.34
CA PRO A 49 -15.21 13.12 12.78
C PRO A 49 -15.02 11.80 13.57
N ALA A 50 -15.37 11.82 14.85
CA ALA A 50 -15.29 10.68 15.75
C ALA A 50 -16.22 9.53 15.35
N LYS A 51 -17.35 9.78 14.66
CA LYS A 51 -18.27 8.68 14.29
C LYS A 51 -17.74 7.91 13.07
N GLU A 52 -17.15 8.61 12.11
CA GLU A 52 -16.56 7.95 10.93
C GLU A 52 -15.31 7.16 11.29
N GLU A 53 -14.44 7.72 12.14
CA GLU A 53 -13.20 7.05 12.58
C GLU A 53 -13.49 5.78 13.40
N ASN A 54 -14.50 5.82 14.27
CA ASN A 54 -14.92 4.65 15.03
C ASN A 54 -15.52 3.55 14.12
N LEU A 55 -16.26 3.93 13.08
CA LEU A 55 -16.84 2.96 12.13
C LEU A 55 -15.78 2.33 11.22
N SER A 56 -14.77 3.10 10.77
CA SER A 56 -13.65 2.54 10.01
C SER A 56 -12.83 1.59 10.87
N ASN A 57 -12.53 1.98 12.11
CA ASN A 57 -11.77 1.13 13.04
C ASN A 57 -12.52 -0.18 13.33
N ALA A 58 -13.83 -0.11 13.59
CA ALA A 58 -14.66 -1.30 13.77
C ALA A 58 -14.65 -2.23 12.55
N ARG A 59 -14.78 -1.68 11.33
CA ARG A 59 -14.68 -2.49 10.09
C ARG A 59 -13.32 -3.14 9.91
N THR A 60 -12.24 -2.41 10.20
CA THR A 60 -10.89 -2.98 10.07
C THR A 60 -10.65 -4.12 11.05
N LEU A 61 -11.13 -3.98 12.29
CA LEU A 61 -11.09 -5.03 13.31
C LEU A 61 -11.89 -6.26 12.89
N GLU A 62 -13.10 -6.06 12.36
CA GLU A 62 -13.94 -7.15 11.86
C GLU A 62 -13.27 -7.91 10.70
N LEU A 63 -12.72 -7.20 9.72
CA LEU A 63 -11.99 -7.82 8.61
C LEU A 63 -10.75 -8.58 9.07
N GLN A 64 -10.01 -8.04 10.05
CA GLN A 64 -8.86 -8.75 10.63
C GLN A 64 -9.29 -10.05 11.32
N GLN A 65 -10.40 -10.02 12.07
CA GLN A 65 -10.94 -11.22 12.72
C GLN A 65 -11.37 -12.27 11.69
N GLN A 66 -12.07 -11.88 10.63
CA GLN A 66 -12.46 -12.79 9.55
C GLN A 66 -11.25 -13.40 8.84
N VAL A 67 -10.21 -12.61 8.57
CA VAL A 67 -8.97 -13.10 7.95
C VAL A 67 -8.27 -14.11 8.86
N GLU A 68 -8.18 -13.86 10.16
CA GLU A 68 -7.59 -14.80 11.10
C GLU A 68 -8.43 -16.08 11.23
N GLU A 69 -9.75 -15.97 11.33
CA GLU A 69 -10.64 -17.14 11.37
C GLU A 69 -10.51 -17.99 10.10
N LEU A 70 -10.53 -17.36 8.93
CA LEU A 70 -10.32 -18.05 7.65
C LEU A 70 -8.95 -18.70 7.56
N LYS A 71 -7.89 -18.08 8.11
CA LYS A 71 -6.56 -18.69 8.18
C LYS A 71 -6.55 -19.91 9.09
N THR A 72 -7.15 -19.81 10.28
CA THR A 72 -7.25 -20.93 11.22
C THR A 72 -8.05 -22.09 10.63
N GLN A 73 -9.20 -21.82 10.03
CA GLN A 73 -10.01 -22.83 9.35
C GLN A 73 -9.24 -23.48 8.19
N ASN A 74 -8.56 -22.68 7.36
CA ASN A 74 -7.70 -23.21 6.31
C ASN A 74 -6.57 -24.09 6.84
N GLN A 75 -5.95 -23.72 7.96
CA GLN A 75 -4.91 -24.52 8.58
C GLN A 75 -5.46 -25.84 9.10
N LYS A 76 -6.60 -25.82 9.78
CA LYS A 76 -7.25 -27.02 10.33
C LYS A 76 -7.70 -27.96 9.21
N LEU A 77 -8.26 -27.42 8.12
CA LEU A 77 -8.58 -28.17 6.91
C LEU A 77 -7.34 -28.81 6.28
N LYS A 78 -6.23 -28.05 6.19
CA LYS A 78 -4.95 -28.58 5.70
C LYS A 78 -4.43 -29.73 6.57
N GLU A 79 -4.55 -29.62 7.89
CA GLU A 79 -4.17 -30.68 8.83
C GLU A 79 -5.05 -31.94 8.66
N LEU A 80 -6.37 -31.78 8.58
CA LEU A 80 -7.31 -32.88 8.35
C LEU A 80 -7.08 -33.60 7.01
N LEU A 81 -6.72 -32.84 5.97
CA LEU A 81 -6.40 -33.38 4.65
C LEU A 81 -4.99 -34.00 4.58
N GLY A 82 -4.25 -34.04 5.69
CA GLY A 82 -2.88 -34.55 5.70
C GLY A 82 -1.96 -33.73 4.79
N TYR A 83 -2.23 -32.44 4.62
CA TYR A 83 -1.42 -31.52 3.84
C TYR A 83 -0.10 -31.28 4.56
N ASN A 84 0.82 -32.22 4.41
CA ASN A 84 2.21 -32.03 4.76
C ASN A 84 2.71 -30.85 3.92
N LYS A 85 2.88 -29.68 4.56
CA LYS A 85 3.60 -28.53 4.01
C LYS A 85 4.77 -29.10 3.22
N THR A 86 4.75 -28.94 1.89
CA THR A 86 5.82 -29.39 1.00
C THR A 86 7.13 -29.09 1.71
N GLN A 87 7.85 -30.14 2.09
CA GLN A 87 9.03 -30.04 2.94
C GLN A 87 9.89 -28.89 2.45
N LYS A 88 10.45 -28.07 3.36
CA LYS A 88 11.44 -27.03 3.04
C LYS A 88 12.44 -27.66 2.06
N LYS A 89 12.25 -27.42 0.76
CA LYS A 89 13.12 -28.01 -0.27
C LYS A 89 14.51 -27.48 0.03
N LEU A 90 15.45 -28.39 0.29
CA LEU A 90 16.85 -28.07 0.48
C LEU A 90 17.29 -27.15 -0.66
N ARG A 91 17.68 -25.92 -0.33
CA ARG A 91 18.22 -24.96 -1.28
C ARG A 91 19.72 -25.15 -1.32
N ILE A 92 20.24 -25.46 -2.50
CA ILE A 92 21.67 -25.59 -2.75
C ILE A 92 22.12 -24.32 -3.46
N VAL A 93 23.08 -23.60 -2.88
CA VAL A 93 23.67 -22.41 -3.50
C VAL A 93 24.83 -22.86 -4.38
N ALA A 94 24.81 -22.44 -5.65
CA ALA A 94 25.84 -22.77 -6.63
C ALA A 94 26.28 -21.50 -7.38
N PRO A 95 27.59 -21.24 -7.50
CA PRO A 95 28.09 -20.14 -8.32
C PRO A 95 27.89 -20.46 -9.82
N VAL A 96 27.69 -19.43 -10.64
CA VAL A 96 27.70 -19.58 -12.10
C VAL A 96 29.16 -19.59 -12.55
N VAL A 97 29.60 -20.69 -13.15
CA VAL A 97 30.99 -20.89 -13.61
C VAL A 97 31.14 -20.77 -15.13
N GLY A 98 30.02 -20.66 -15.85
CA GLY A 98 30.02 -20.48 -17.29
C GLY A 98 28.64 -20.22 -17.85
N ARG A 99 28.60 -19.71 -19.08
CA ARG A 99 27.39 -19.51 -19.87
C ARG A 99 27.69 -19.97 -21.30
N SER A 100 26.70 -20.57 -21.95
CA SER A 100 26.83 -20.88 -23.38
C SER A 100 26.99 -19.58 -24.19
N ALA A 101 27.96 -19.57 -25.10
CA ALA A 101 28.19 -18.44 -26.02
C ALA A 101 27.24 -18.47 -27.22
N ASP A 102 26.57 -19.60 -27.44
CA ASP A 102 25.67 -19.77 -28.58
C ASP A 102 24.33 -19.10 -28.32
N ASN A 103 23.94 -18.16 -29.19
CA ASN A 103 22.65 -17.45 -29.09
C ASN A 103 21.44 -18.39 -29.09
N TRP A 104 21.57 -19.59 -29.68
CA TRP A 104 20.49 -20.56 -29.83
C TRP A 104 20.18 -21.35 -28.54
N TRP A 105 21.19 -21.61 -27.70
CA TRP A 105 21.03 -22.39 -26.48
C TRP A 105 21.33 -21.54 -25.26
N GLN A 106 20.27 -21.10 -24.58
CA GLN A 106 20.39 -20.28 -23.38
C GLN A 106 20.60 -21.18 -22.16
N GLU A 107 21.82 -21.73 -22.03
CA GLU A 107 22.26 -22.57 -20.91
C GLU A 107 23.29 -21.87 -20.02
N ILE A 108 23.22 -22.16 -18.71
CA ILE A 108 24.21 -21.75 -17.72
C ILE A 108 24.83 -22.96 -17.04
N ILE A 109 26.12 -22.84 -16.69
CA ILE A 109 26.88 -23.86 -15.98
C ILE A 109 27.05 -23.42 -14.52
N LEU A 110 26.63 -24.28 -13.60
CA LEU A 110 26.70 -24.08 -12.17
C LEU A 110 27.86 -24.88 -11.58
N GLY A 111 28.64 -24.28 -10.69
CA GLY A 111 29.81 -24.86 -10.02
C GLY A 111 29.47 -25.83 -8.90
N ARG A 112 28.34 -26.55 -9.02
CA ARG A 112 27.92 -27.62 -8.10
C ARG A 112 27.25 -28.71 -8.92
N GLY A 113 27.47 -29.97 -8.53
CA GLY A 113 26.98 -31.15 -9.23
C GLY A 113 26.30 -32.15 -8.29
N SER A 114 26.35 -33.43 -8.63
CA SER A 114 25.68 -34.50 -7.88
C SER A 114 26.25 -34.68 -6.47
N GLU A 115 27.52 -34.37 -6.24
CA GLU A 115 28.13 -34.41 -4.89
C GLU A 115 27.50 -33.39 -3.93
N ALA A 116 26.99 -32.27 -4.46
CA ALA A 116 26.24 -31.29 -3.69
C ALA A 116 24.75 -31.67 -3.54
N GLY A 117 24.33 -32.82 -4.06
CA GLY A 117 22.94 -33.28 -4.05
C GLY A 117 22.06 -32.73 -5.18
N ILE A 118 22.64 -32.07 -6.20
CA ILE A 118 21.90 -31.57 -7.36
C ILE A 118 21.46 -32.75 -8.23
N LYS A 119 20.20 -32.72 -8.68
CA LYS A 119 19.64 -33.73 -9.59
C LYS A 119 19.03 -33.06 -10.82
N LYS A 120 18.96 -33.80 -11.92
CA LYS A 120 18.20 -33.38 -13.11
C LYS A 120 16.77 -33.03 -12.72
N GLY A 121 16.24 -31.96 -13.30
CA GLY A 121 14.90 -31.45 -13.00
C GLY A 121 14.82 -30.47 -11.83
N PHE A 122 15.90 -30.21 -11.11
CA PHE A 122 15.91 -29.16 -10.08
C PHE A 122 15.66 -27.79 -10.69
N VAL A 123 14.88 -26.98 -9.98
CA VAL A 123 14.57 -25.60 -10.38
C VAL A 123 15.71 -24.69 -9.95
N VAL A 124 16.18 -23.86 -10.88
CA VAL A 124 17.20 -22.85 -10.62
C VAL A 124 16.51 -21.51 -10.41
N MET A 125 16.86 -20.84 -9.30
CA MET A 125 16.32 -19.56 -8.91
C MET A 125 17.46 -18.55 -8.73
N ALA A 126 17.21 -17.32 -9.12
CA ALA A 126 18.10 -16.17 -8.90
C ALA A 126 17.33 -15.08 -8.10
N PRO A 127 18.02 -14.02 -7.63
CA PRO A 127 17.33 -12.84 -7.11
C PRO A 127 16.35 -12.33 -8.18
N GLY A 128 15.05 -12.34 -7.88
CA GLY A 128 13.98 -11.97 -8.82
C GLY A 128 13.10 -13.13 -9.30
N GLY A 129 13.47 -14.39 -9.07
CA GLY A 129 12.58 -15.52 -9.30
C GLY A 129 13.22 -16.75 -9.94
N VAL A 130 12.39 -17.53 -10.64
CA VAL A 130 12.82 -18.74 -11.35
C VAL A 130 13.51 -18.36 -12.65
N VAL A 131 14.70 -18.91 -12.90
CA VAL A 131 15.48 -18.64 -14.12
C VAL A 131 15.56 -19.83 -15.05
N GLY A 132 15.37 -21.05 -14.54
CA GLY A 132 15.52 -22.25 -15.38
C GLY A 132 15.42 -23.57 -14.62
N ARG A 133 15.85 -24.64 -15.27
CA ARG A 133 15.82 -26.01 -14.74
C ARG A 133 17.08 -26.78 -15.13
N VAL A 134 17.59 -27.59 -14.22
CA VAL A 134 18.76 -28.45 -14.45
C VAL A 134 18.44 -29.54 -15.47
N VAL A 135 19.19 -29.58 -16.57
CA VAL A 135 19.06 -30.57 -17.66
C VAL A 135 20.14 -31.64 -17.63
N SER A 136 21.32 -31.29 -17.10
CA SER A 136 22.43 -32.23 -16.95
C SER A 136 23.20 -31.97 -15.66
N VAL A 137 23.77 -33.04 -15.10
CA VAL A 137 24.54 -33.00 -13.86
C VAL A 137 25.78 -33.87 -14.03
N THR A 138 26.93 -33.35 -13.64
CA THR A 138 28.20 -34.07 -13.48
C THR A 138 28.54 -34.11 -11.98
N PRO A 139 29.62 -34.79 -11.54
CA PRO A 139 30.00 -34.83 -10.13
C PRO A 139 30.15 -33.44 -9.49
N HIS A 140 30.83 -32.52 -10.18
CA HIS A 140 31.18 -31.19 -9.63
C HIS A 140 30.43 -30.02 -10.27
N THR A 141 29.78 -30.21 -11.43
CA THR A 141 29.05 -29.14 -12.12
C THR A 141 27.65 -29.58 -12.56
N SER A 142 26.80 -28.62 -12.89
CA SER A 142 25.49 -28.90 -13.50
C SER A 142 25.16 -27.86 -14.55
N ARG A 143 24.38 -28.25 -15.56
CA ARG A 143 23.87 -27.31 -16.58
C ARG A 143 22.39 -27.08 -16.40
N ALA A 144 21.98 -25.83 -16.45
CA ALA A 144 20.60 -25.42 -16.38
C ALA A 144 20.16 -24.73 -17.66
N LEU A 145 19.04 -25.20 -18.21
CA LEU A 145 18.35 -24.59 -19.32
C LEU A 145 17.51 -23.43 -18.81
N LEU A 146 17.69 -22.25 -19.38
CA LEU A 146 16.97 -21.05 -18.98
C LEU A 146 15.53 -21.06 -19.49
N ILE A 147 14.67 -20.30 -18.81
CA ILE A 147 13.27 -20.09 -19.25
C ILE A 147 13.16 -19.27 -20.54
N SER A 148 14.22 -18.54 -20.89
CA SER A 148 14.31 -17.76 -22.12
C SER A 148 14.61 -18.59 -23.36
N ASP A 149 14.99 -19.86 -23.19
CA ASP A 149 15.26 -20.76 -24.31
C ASP A 149 13.95 -21.17 -25.01
N PRO A 150 13.86 -21.18 -26.36
CA PRO A 150 12.66 -21.56 -27.09
C PRO A 150 12.16 -22.98 -26.80
N THR A 151 13.05 -23.88 -26.39
CA THR A 151 12.72 -25.27 -26.05
C THR A 151 12.25 -25.44 -24.59
N SER A 152 12.34 -24.38 -23.78
CA SER A 152 11.98 -24.38 -22.37
C SER A 152 10.47 -24.37 -22.17
N LYS A 153 9.96 -25.27 -21.32
CA LYS A 153 8.55 -25.34 -20.93
C LYS A 153 8.43 -25.27 -19.41
N VAL A 154 7.64 -24.31 -18.92
CA VAL A 154 7.40 -24.10 -17.48
C VAL A 154 5.91 -23.85 -17.25
N GLY A 155 5.34 -24.50 -16.22
CA GLY A 155 3.98 -24.24 -15.78
C GLY A 155 3.93 -23.00 -14.88
N ALA A 156 2.96 -22.11 -15.12
CA ALA A 156 2.68 -20.96 -14.28
C ALA A 156 1.22 -20.97 -13.84
N ILE A 157 0.96 -20.45 -12.64
CA ILE A 157 -0.38 -20.15 -12.15
C ILE A 157 -0.53 -18.63 -12.08
N THR A 158 -1.62 -18.12 -12.64
CA THR A 158 -1.95 -16.69 -12.57
C THR A 158 -2.97 -16.46 -11.47
N THR A 159 -2.69 -15.50 -10.59
CA THR A 159 -3.64 -15.04 -9.58
C THR A 159 -4.23 -13.72 -10.07
N LYS A 160 -5.56 -13.65 -10.16
CA LYS A 160 -6.24 -12.42 -10.56
C LYS A 160 -6.10 -11.37 -9.45
N PRO A 161 -5.53 -10.19 -9.71
CA PRO A 161 -5.54 -9.10 -8.73
C PRO A 161 -6.97 -8.55 -8.59
N PHE A 162 -7.32 -8.16 -7.36
CA PHE A 162 -8.61 -7.58 -7.00
C PHE A 162 -8.73 -6.12 -7.45
#